data_AF-F0UE54-F1
#
_entry.id   AF-F0UE54-F1
#
_cell.length_a   1.000
_cell.length_b   1.000
_cell.length_c   1.000
_cell.angle_alpha   90.00
_cell.angle_beta   90.00
_cell.angle_gamma   90.00
#
_symmetry.space_group_name_H-M   'P 1'
#
loop_
_entity.id
_entity.type
_entity.pdbx_description
1 polymer ?
#
loop_
_entity_poly.entity_id
_entity_poly.type
_entity_poly.pdbx_seq_one_letter_code
_entity_poly.pdbx_strand_id
1 'polypeptide(L)'
;MIYAGYSGQTTKTLRRTFEREIVNTITDRGPPGPLFITIFLGANDACLLSSGPYVPLPEFEEHIRHYVNSILDHPGAQNTKIILITPPPVDVPSSEMDSADDLPEVAEVMQSIAKLSRGHKTWASKRLFAEKIVEIGREFEGQTDRVAVLDFWTAVTKAKCNELGFTEEEFHELDTKDMLPGSGLPGAKMFGKEFLIDGLHFGSRVC
;
A
#
# COMPACT_ATOMS: atom_id res chain seq x y z
N MET A 1 5.51 21.61 6.08
CA MET A 1 4.94 20.25 5.98
C MET A 1 3.65 20.26 6.77
N ILE A 2 2.50 20.04 6.12
CA ILE A 2 1.23 19.84 6.84
C ILE A 2 1.12 18.34 7.07
N TYR A 3 1.16 17.90 8.33
CA TYR A 3 1.00 16.49 8.69
C TYR A 3 -0.46 16.26 9.09
N ALA A 4 -1.19 15.55 8.23
CA ALA A 4 -2.57 15.13 8.48
C ALA A 4 -2.63 13.61 8.68
N GLY A 5 -1.68 13.04 9.42
CA GLY A 5 -1.69 11.62 9.78
C GLY A 5 -2.69 11.37 10.90
N TYR A 6 -3.73 10.58 10.61
CA TYR A 6 -4.76 10.23 11.58
C TYR A 6 -4.88 8.72 11.66
N SER A 7 -4.71 8.16 12.86
CA SER A 7 -4.85 6.72 13.09
C SER A 7 -6.27 6.24 12.78
N GLY A 8 -6.38 5.06 12.15
CA GLY A 8 -7.64 4.40 11.83
C GLY A 8 -8.50 5.07 10.74
N GLN A 9 -8.02 6.11 10.07
CA GLN A 9 -8.78 6.77 9.01
C GLN A 9 -8.69 6.04 7.67
N THR A 10 -9.75 6.14 6.88
CA THR A 10 -9.80 5.71 5.48
C THR A 10 -9.84 6.94 4.57
N THR A 11 -9.74 6.74 3.26
CA THR A 11 -10.04 7.79 2.28
C THR A 11 -11.42 8.39 2.55
N LYS A 12 -12.45 7.57 2.74
CA LYS A 12 -13.82 8.04 3.02
C LYS A 12 -13.90 9.00 4.21
N THR A 13 -13.30 8.64 5.34
CA THR A 13 -13.40 9.44 6.57
C THR A 13 -12.57 10.72 6.50
N LEU A 14 -11.48 10.72 5.73
CA LEU A 14 -10.62 11.88 5.53
C LEU A 14 -11.19 12.93 4.58
N ARG A 15 -12.24 12.64 3.81
CA ARG A 15 -12.76 13.59 2.80
C ARG A 15 -13.00 14.99 3.37
N ARG A 16 -13.67 15.11 4.52
CA ARG A 16 -13.90 16.42 5.17
C ARG A 16 -12.60 17.09 5.62
N THR A 17 -11.67 16.30 6.16
CA THR A 17 -10.38 16.80 6.63
C THR A 17 -9.52 17.25 5.47
N PHE A 18 -9.53 16.56 4.33
CA PHE A 18 -8.86 16.97 3.11
C PHE A 18 -9.36 18.34 2.64
N GLU A 19 -10.67 18.53 2.54
CA GLU A 19 -11.23 19.84 2.14
C GLU A 19 -10.82 20.95 3.12
N ARG A 20 -10.92 20.69 4.43
CA ARG A 20 -10.63 21.69 5.45
C ARG A 20 -9.16 22.01 5.59
N GLU A 21 -8.30 20.99 5.65
CA GLU A 21 -6.89 21.17 6.01
C GLU A 21 -6.00 21.37 4.79
N ILE A 22 -6.38 20.85 3.63
CA ILE A 22 -5.60 20.96 2.39
C ILE A 22 -6.19 22.04 1.49
N VAL A 23 -7.42 21.86 1.00
CA VAL A 23 -8.01 22.77 0.00
C VAL A 23 -8.19 24.17 0.57
N ASN A 24 -8.87 24.33 1.71
CA ASN A 24 -9.08 25.64 2.32
C ASN A 24 -7.75 26.31 2.73
N THR A 25 -6.78 25.55 3.23
CA THR A 25 -5.47 26.11 3.58
C THR A 25 -4.74 26.67 2.36
N ILE A 26 -4.84 26.02 1.19
CA ILE A 26 -4.28 26.55 -0.06
C ILE A 26 -5.03 27.83 -0.45
N THR A 27 -6.36 27.87 -0.31
CA THR A 27 -7.17 29.07 -0.57
C THR A 27 -6.78 30.23 0.33
N ASP A 28 -6.77 30.01 1.65
CA ASP A 28 -6.56 31.05 2.66
C ASP A 28 -5.15 31.63 2.59
N ARG A 29 -4.16 30.80 2.29
CA ARG A 29 -2.77 31.24 2.12
C ARG A 29 -2.56 32.04 0.84
N GLY A 30 -3.32 31.72 -0.21
CA GLY A 30 -3.09 32.24 -1.56
C GLY A 30 -1.76 31.76 -2.18
N PRO A 31 -1.45 32.19 -3.42
CA PRO A 31 -0.23 31.77 -4.10
C PRO A 31 1.06 32.31 -3.43
N PRO A 32 2.16 31.54 -3.40
CA PRO A 32 2.28 30.19 -3.93
C PRO A 32 1.76 29.13 -2.92
N GLY A 33 1.04 28.13 -3.45
CA GLY A 33 0.67 26.94 -2.71
C GLY A 33 1.88 26.09 -2.27
N PRO A 34 1.64 24.98 -1.55
CA PRO A 34 2.69 24.03 -1.16
C PRO A 34 3.49 23.55 -2.36
N LEU A 35 4.80 23.36 -2.20
CA LEU A 35 5.64 22.81 -3.27
C LEU A 35 5.28 21.35 -3.58
N PHE A 36 5.07 20.54 -2.53
CA PHE A 36 4.72 19.13 -2.62
C PHE A 36 3.55 18.78 -1.69
N ILE A 37 2.68 17.90 -2.16
CA ILE A 37 1.68 17.19 -1.34
C ILE A 37 1.87 15.69 -1.56
N THR A 38 1.99 14.93 -0.47
CA THR A 38 2.08 13.47 -0.51
C THR A 38 0.74 12.88 -0.10
N ILE A 39 0.20 11.96 -0.89
CA ILE A 39 -0.98 11.17 -0.52
C ILE A 39 -0.52 9.75 -0.26
N PHE A 40 -0.54 9.35 1.01
CA PHE A 40 -0.12 8.03 1.47
C PHE A 40 -1.27 7.40 2.28
N LEU A 41 -2.23 6.82 1.55
CA LEU A 41 -3.48 6.27 2.08
C LEU A 41 -3.73 4.86 1.53
N GLY A 42 -4.77 4.19 2.02
CA GLY A 42 -5.17 2.86 1.54
C GLY A 42 -4.86 1.71 2.51
N ALA A 43 -4.02 1.93 3.52
CA ALA A 43 -3.66 0.89 4.48
C ALA A 43 -4.87 0.39 5.28
N ASN A 44 -5.74 1.30 5.73
CA ASN A 44 -6.99 0.96 6.40
C ASN A 44 -8.07 0.60 5.40
N ASP A 45 -8.21 1.32 4.29
CA ASP A 45 -9.22 1.04 3.25
C ASP A 45 -9.19 -0.42 2.78
N ALA A 46 -7.99 -1.02 2.74
CA ALA A 46 -7.75 -2.40 2.34
C ALA A 46 -7.98 -3.46 3.43
N CYS A 47 -8.41 -3.11 4.65
CA CYS A 47 -8.72 -4.11 5.67
C CYS A 47 -9.92 -4.98 5.25
N LEU A 48 -9.96 -6.24 5.72
CA LEU A 48 -11.08 -7.11 5.40
C LEU A 48 -12.36 -6.66 6.10
N LEU A 49 -13.49 -6.77 5.41
CA LEU A 49 -14.82 -6.58 5.99
C LEU A 49 -14.93 -7.39 7.30
N SER A 50 -15.44 -6.79 8.37
CA SER A 50 -15.49 -7.32 9.76
C SER A 50 -14.21 -7.27 10.60
N SER A 51 -13.05 -6.94 10.00
CA SER A 51 -11.76 -6.90 10.73
C SER A 51 -11.16 -5.50 10.91
N GLY A 52 -11.75 -4.49 10.26
CA GLY A 52 -11.31 -3.10 10.31
C GLY A 52 -12.18 -2.19 9.45
N PRO A 53 -11.83 -0.90 9.34
CA PRO A 53 -12.44 0.02 8.38
C PRO A 53 -12.23 -0.53 6.97
N TYR A 54 -13.25 -0.54 6.12
CA TYR A 54 -13.11 -1.01 4.73
C TYR A 54 -13.78 -0.01 3.80
N VAL A 55 -13.12 0.30 2.67
CA VAL A 55 -13.70 1.10 1.59
C VAL A 55 -13.62 0.25 0.33
N PRO A 56 -14.75 -0.06 -0.34
CA PRO A 56 -14.72 -0.81 -1.59
C PRO A 56 -13.77 -0.19 -2.61
N LEU A 57 -13.04 -1.02 -3.37
CA LEU A 57 -12.02 -0.55 -4.30
C LEU A 57 -12.51 0.55 -5.28
N PRO A 58 -13.72 0.47 -5.86
CA PRO A 58 -14.23 1.56 -6.72
C PRO A 58 -14.44 2.88 -5.98
N GLU A 59 -14.90 2.84 -4.73
CA GLU A 59 -15.07 4.04 -3.89
C GLU A 59 -13.71 4.61 -3.48
N PHE A 60 -12.74 3.74 -3.16
CA PHE A 60 -11.35 4.15 -2.89
C PHE A 60 -10.72 4.85 -4.09
N GLU A 61 -10.89 4.29 -5.29
CA GLU A 61 -10.40 4.89 -6.54
C GLU A 61 -11.01 6.29 -6.77
N GLU A 62 -12.33 6.44 -6.59
CA GLU A 62 -13.01 7.74 -6.69
C GLU A 62 -12.38 8.76 -5.72
N HIS A 63 -12.15 8.38 -4.47
CA HIS A 63 -11.58 9.28 -3.48
C HIS A 63 -10.15 9.73 -3.82
N ILE A 64 -9.28 8.81 -4.24
CA ILE A 64 -7.90 9.16 -4.61
C ILE A 64 -7.91 10.12 -5.81
N ARG A 65 -8.71 9.83 -6.85
CA ARG A 65 -8.86 10.71 -8.01
C ARG A 65 -9.43 12.08 -7.61
N HIS A 66 -10.43 12.12 -6.74
CA HIS A 66 -10.97 13.35 -6.18
C HIS A 66 -9.87 14.20 -5.52
N TYR A 67 -9.02 13.60 -4.68
CA TYR A 67 -7.95 14.34 -4.00
C TYR A 67 -6.90 14.88 -4.96
N VAL A 68 -6.47 14.08 -5.94
CA VAL A 68 -5.49 14.51 -6.94
C VAL A 68 -6.06 15.67 -7.78
N ASN A 69 -7.26 15.50 -8.36
CA ASN A 69 -7.88 16.53 -9.18
C ASN A 69 -8.16 17.80 -8.38
N SER A 70 -8.64 17.70 -7.13
CA SER A 70 -8.88 18.86 -6.28
C SER A 70 -7.60 19.69 -6.06
N ILE A 71 -6.42 19.08 -6.04
CA ILE A 71 -5.14 19.81 -5.94
C ILE A 71 -4.71 20.35 -7.31
N LEU A 72 -4.84 19.55 -8.37
CA LEU A 72 -4.42 19.93 -9.71
C LEU A 72 -5.20 21.14 -10.24
N ASP A 73 -6.51 21.14 -10.02
CA ASP A 73 -7.44 22.15 -10.51
C ASP A 73 -7.46 23.42 -9.65
N HIS A 74 -6.88 23.37 -8.45
CA HIS A 74 -6.92 24.51 -7.54
C HIS A 74 -6.03 25.67 -8.02
N PRO A 75 -6.54 26.91 -8.13
CA PRO A 75 -5.78 28.05 -8.66
C PRO A 75 -4.59 28.44 -7.77
N GLY A 76 -4.69 28.24 -6.46
CA GLY A 76 -3.58 28.45 -5.52
C GLY A 76 -2.48 27.38 -5.58
N ALA A 77 -2.71 26.24 -6.26
CA ALA A 77 -1.83 25.08 -6.26
C ALA A 77 -1.22 24.78 -7.64
N GLN A 78 -1.26 25.71 -8.61
CA GLN A 78 -0.83 25.46 -9.99
C GLN A 78 0.60 24.91 -10.14
N ASN A 79 1.48 25.23 -9.19
CA ASN A 79 2.87 24.74 -9.15
C ASN A 79 3.08 23.58 -8.15
N THR A 80 2.03 23.16 -7.44
CA THR A 80 2.10 22.07 -6.47
C THR A 80 2.26 20.75 -7.20
N LYS A 81 3.27 19.99 -6.79
CA LYS A 81 3.53 18.62 -7.22
C LYS A 81 2.90 17.63 -6.22
N ILE A 82 2.43 16.50 -6.71
CA ILE A 82 1.74 15.47 -5.94
C ILE A 82 2.54 14.17 -6.03
N ILE A 83 2.77 13.52 -4.89
CA ILE A 83 3.38 12.19 -4.83
C ILE A 83 2.34 11.23 -4.26
N LEU A 84 1.88 10.28 -5.07
CA LEU A 84 1.08 9.16 -4.59
C LEU A 84 2.01 8.08 -4.06
N ILE A 85 1.76 7.60 -2.85
CA ILE A 85 2.55 6.56 -2.20
C ILE A 85 1.63 5.38 -1.91
N THR A 86 1.96 4.20 -2.41
CA THR A 86 1.19 2.98 -2.17
C THR A 86 1.22 2.60 -0.68
N PRO A 87 0.15 2.04 -0.09
CA PRO A 87 0.18 1.50 1.27
C PRO A 87 1.32 0.48 1.47
N PRO A 88 1.87 0.35 2.70
CA PRO A 88 2.93 -0.61 2.98
C PRO A 88 2.44 -2.07 2.95
N PRO A 89 3.35 -3.04 2.74
CA PRO A 89 3.07 -4.44 2.92
C PRO A 89 2.76 -4.82 4.37
N VAL A 90 2.18 -6.01 4.53
CA VAL A 90 1.99 -6.65 5.85
C VAL A 90 2.78 -7.93 5.94
N ASP A 91 3.21 -8.26 7.15
CA ASP A 91 3.90 -9.51 7.44
C ASP A 91 2.93 -10.52 8.07
N VAL A 92 2.26 -11.30 7.23
CA VAL A 92 1.44 -12.42 7.70
C VAL A 92 2.37 -13.60 7.93
N PRO A 93 2.45 -14.14 9.16
CA PRO A 93 3.25 -15.34 9.41
C PRO A 93 2.68 -16.52 8.64
N SER A 94 3.54 -17.24 7.93
CA SER A 94 3.20 -18.56 7.39
C SER A 94 3.09 -19.55 8.54
N SER A 95 2.15 -20.49 8.47
CA SER A 95 2.14 -21.63 9.40
C SER A 95 3.44 -22.42 9.25
N GLU A 96 4.18 -22.60 10.36
CA GLU A 96 5.42 -23.43 10.46
C GLU A 96 5.16 -24.93 10.27
N MET A 97 4.16 -25.32 9.47
CA MET A 97 4.04 -26.71 9.03
C MET A 97 5.16 -26.98 8.02
N ASP A 98 6.35 -27.21 8.57
CA ASP A 98 7.50 -27.72 7.86
C ASP A 98 7.12 -29.06 7.20
N SER A 99 7.46 -29.14 5.91
CA SER A 99 7.48 -30.35 5.09
C SER A 99 6.18 -31.16 5.03
N ALA A 100 5.24 -30.71 4.19
CA ALA A 100 4.47 -31.64 3.37
C ALA A 100 5.22 -32.00 2.07
N ASP A 101 6.53 -31.73 2.01
CA ASP A 101 7.39 -31.86 0.83
C ASP A 101 7.44 -33.29 0.26
N ASP A 102 7.08 -34.29 1.07
CA ASP A 102 7.07 -35.68 0.63
C ASP A 102 5.86 -36.03 -0.27
N LEU A 103 4.82 -35.18 -0.34
CA LEU A 103 3.59 -35.44 -1.12
C LEU A 103 3.03 -34.18 -1.80
N PRO A 104 3.21 -34.03 -3.13
CA PRO A 104 2.75 -32.86 -3.90
C PRO A 104 1.25 -32.54 -3.75
N GLU A 105 0.41 -33.57 -3.67
CA GLU A 105 -1.04 -33.42 -3.49
C GLU A 105 -1.39 -32.74 -2.15
N VAL A 106 -0.63 -33.03 -1.10
CA VAL A 106 -0.83 -32.40 0.22
C VAL A 106 -0.38 -30.94 0.19
N ALA A 107 0.73 -30.63 -0.48
CA ALA A 107 1.23 -29.26 -0.61
C ALA A 107 0.23 -28.34 -1.34
N GLU A 108 -0.39 -28.82 -2.43
CA GLU A 108 -1.39 -28.06 -3.19
C GLU A 108 -2.67 -27.78 -2.36
N VAL A 109 -3.12 -28.77 -1.59
CA VAL A 109 -4.27 -28.62 -0.68
C VAL A 109 -3.94 -27.61 0.43
N MET A 110 -2.74 -27.69 1.02
CA MET A 110 -2.30 -26.74 2.05
C MET A 110 -2.22 -25.31 1.51
N GLN A 111 -1.68 -25.12 0.30
CA GLN A 111 -1.68 -23.83 -0.39
C GLN A 111 -3.10 -23.28 -0.57
N SER A 112 -4.02 -24.12 -1.05
CA SER A 112 -5.42 -23.74 -1.26
C SER A 112 -6.12 -23.33 0.05
N ILE A 113 -5.87 -24.06 1.14
CA ILE A 113 -6.40 -23.72 2.47
C ILE A 113 -5.80 -22.40 2.97
N ALA A 114 -4.49 -22.20 2.81
CA ALA A 114 -3.81 -20.98 3.24
C ALA A 114 -4.30 -19.74 2.49
N LYS A 115 -4.62 -19.86 1.19
CA LYS A 115 -5.25 -18.78 0.42
C LYS A 115 -6.61 -18.36 0.96
N LEU A 116 -7.34 -19.28 1.62
CA LEU A 116 -8.61 -18.97 2.28
C LEU A 116 -8.45 -18.35 3.67
N SER A 117 -7.24 -18.37 4.23
CA SER A 117 -6.95 -17.80 5.56
C SER A 117 -7.20 -16.29 5.59
N ARG A 118 -7.55 -15.79 6.78
CA ARG A 118 -7.70 -14.34 7.01
C ARG A 118 -6.40 -13.59 6.73
N GLY A 119 -5.26 -14.19 7.07
CA GLY A 119 -3.93 -13.62 6.87
C GLY A 119 -3.68 -13.35 5.39
N HIS A 120 -3.69 -14.39 4.56
CA HIS A 120 -3.46 -14.26 3.12
C HIS A 120 -4.45 -13.29 2.45
N LYS A 121 -5.75 -13.38 2.80
CA LYS A 121 -6.76 -12.43 2.30
C LYS A 121 -6.44 -10.98 2.64
N THR A 122 -5.89 -10.71 3.83
CA THR A 122 -5.47 -9.37 4.25
C THR A 122 -4.29 -8.89 3.41
N TRP A 123 -3.29 -9.76 3.19
CA TRP A 123 -2.15 -9.46 2.33
C TRP A 123 -2.59 -9.17 0.90
N ALA A 124 -3.42 -10.03 0.31
CA ALA A 124 -3.92 -9.88 -1.06
C ALA A 124 -4.76 -8.62 -1.23
N SER A 125 -5.61 -8.29 -0.25
CA SER A 125 -6.38 -7.04 -0.24
C SER A 125 -5.46 -5.82 -0.21
N LYS A 126 -4.42 -5.80 0.63
CA LYS A 126 -3.48 -4.66 0.68
C LYS A 126 -2.64 -4.53 -0.58
N ARG A 127 -2.22 -5.66 -1.18
CA ARG A 127 -1.57 -5.70 -2.50
C ARG A 127 -2.46 -5.06 -3.56
N LEU A 128 -3.73 -5.46 -3.64
CA LEU A 128 -4.69 -4.92 -4.61
C LEU A 128 -4.86 -3.39 -4.52
N PHE A 129 -4.87 -2.85 -3.30
CA PHE A 129 -4.96 -1.39 -3.11
C PHE A 129 -3.64 -0.68 -3.46
N ALA A 130 -2.49 -1.31 -3.23
CA ALA A 130 -1.21 -0.80 -3.69
C ALA A 130 -1.14 -0.75 -5.22
N GLU A 131 -1.50 -1.85 -5.90
CA GLU A 131 -1.57 -1.92 -7.35
C GLU A 131 -2.49 -0.84 -7.93
N LYS A 132 -3.65 -0.62 -7.30
CA LYS A 132 -4.59 0.44 -7.71
C LYS A 132 -4.00 1.85 -7.56
N ILE A 133 -3.21 2.13 -6.52
CA ILE A 133 -2.50 3.42 -6.42
C ILE A 133 -1.45 3.57 -7.53
N VAL A 134 -0.73 2.50 -7.88
CA VAL A 134 0.22 2.52 -9.01
C VAL A 134 -0.51 2.82 -10.31
N GLU A 135 -1.60 2.11 -10.59
CA GLU A 135 -2.44 2.32 -11.78
C GLU A 135 -2.88 3.79 -11.91
N ILE A 136 -3.53 4.33 -10.87
CA ILE A 136 -3.99 5.74 -10.85
C ILE A 136 -2.81 6.70 -11.05
N GLY A 137 -1.68 6.45 -10.36
CA GLY A 137 -0.49 7.28 -10.46
C GLY A 137 0.12 7.31 -11.85
N ARG A 138 0.22 6.16 -12.52
CA ARG A 138 0.72 6.05 -13.90
C ARG A 138 -0.20 6.74 -14.90
N GLU A 139 -1.52 6.67 -14.70
CA GLU A 139 -2.46 7.42 -15.53
C GLU A 139 -2.24 8.94 -15.43
N PHE A 140 -2.06 9.47 -14.22
CA PHE A 140 -1.80 10.89 -14.01
C PHE A 140 -0.42 11.33 -14.51
N GLU A 141 0.62 10.50 -14.34
CA GLU A 141 1.95 10.75 -14.92
C GLU A 141 1.89 10.87 -16.46
N GLY A 142 0.97 10.13 -17.11
CA GLY A 142 0.71 10.25 -18.55
C GLY A 142 -0.01 11.55 -18.96
N GLN A 143 -0.61 12.28 -18.02
CA GLN A 143 -1.39 13.49 -18.26
C GLN A 143 -0.66 14.76 -17.84
N THR A 144 0.20 14.70 -16.82
CA THR A 144 0.89 15.85 -16.26
C THR A 144 2.21 15.46 -15.60
N ASP A 145 3.19 16.37 -15.67
CA ASP A 145 4.46 16.27 -14.93
C ASP A 145 4.29 16.61 -13.44
N ARG A 146 3.08 16.93 -12.99
CA ARG A 146 2.78 17.35 -11.62
C ARG A 146 2.51 16.20 -10.67
N VAL A 147 2.30 14.98 -11.17
CA VAL A 147 2.03 13.80 -10.36
C VAL A 147 3.17 12.81 -10.57
N ALA A 148 3.61 12.17 -9.48
CA ALA A 148 4.50 11.03 -9.52
C ALA A 148 3.99 9.93 -8.60
N VAL A 149 4.29 8.68 -8.91
CA VAL A 149 3.96 7.54 -8.04
C VAL A 149 5.20 6.87 -7.46
N LEU A 150 5.19 6.71 -6.14
CA LEU A 150 6.13 5.88 -5.39
C LEU A 150 5.46 4.54 -5.07
N ASP A 151 5.82 3.50 -5.81
CA ASP A 151 5.45 2.12 -5.52
C ASP A 151 6.26 1.59 -4.33
N PHE A 152 5.84 2.05 -3.16
CA PHE A 152 6.45 1.72 -1.89
C PHE A 152 6.27 0.25 -1.52
N TRP A 153 5.14 -0.36 -1.89
CA TRP A 153 4.86 -1.78 -1.68
C TRP A 153 5.92 -2.64 -2.37
N THR A 154 6.11 -2.44 -3.68
CA THR A 154 7.09 -3.19 -4.46
C THR A 154 8.51 -2.88 -3.99
N ALA A 155 8.83 -1.62 -3.71
CA ALA A 155 10.16 -1.23 -3.23
C ALA A 155 10.54 -1.93 -1.93
N VAL A 156 9.64 -1.96 -0.93
CA VAL A 156 9.89 -2.63 0.35
C VAL A 156 9.97 -4.16 0.17
N THR A 157 9.09 -4.73 -0.64
CA THR A 157 9.08 -6.17 -0.91
C THR A 157 10.36 -6.63 -1.61
N LYS A 158 10.81 -5.89 -2.64
CA LYS A 158 12.10 -6.12 -3.31
C LYS A 158 13.28 -5.97 -2.37
N ALA A 159 13.27 -4.94 -1.52
CA ALA A 159 14.33 -4.77 -0.51
C ALA A 159 14.46 -6.00 0.39
N LYS A 160 13.33 -6.60 0.80
CA LYS A 160 13.37 -7.86 1.57
C LYS A 160 13.84 -9.05 0.75
N CYS A 161 13.38 -9.20 -0.49
CA CYS A 161 13.83 -10.27 -1.37
C CYS A 161 15.35 -10.21 -1.61
N ASN A 162 15.90 -9.00 -1.79
CA ASN A 162 17.34 -8.79 -1.96
C ASN A 162 18.13 -9.18 -0.71
N GLU A 163 17.62 -8.89 0.51
CA GLU A 163 18.24 -9.33 1.76
C GLU A 163 18.26 -10.86 1.88
N LEU A 164 17.24 -11.53 1.36
CA LEU A 164 17.14 -12.99 1.30
C LEU A 164 17.99 -13.61 0.18
N GLY A 165 18.65 -12.78 -0.64
CA GLY A 165 19.50 -13.21 -1.75
C GLY A 165 18.73 -13.61 -3.01
N PHE A 166 17.44 -13.27 -3.13
CA PHE A 166 16.67 -13.58 -4.32
C PHE A 166 17.05 -12.67 -5.51
N THR A 167 17.06 -13.23 -6.71
CA THR A 167 17.24 -12.46 -7.96
C THR A 167 15.94 -11.76 -8.37
N GLU A 168 16.02 -10.91 -9.39
CA GLU A 168 14.83 -10.27 -9.99
C GLU A 168 13.90 -11.31 -10.64
N GLU A 169 14.46 -12.34 -11.28
CA GLU A 169 13.67 -13.45 -11.84
C GLU A 169 12.94 -14.22 -10.73
N GLU A 170 13.62 -14.53 -9.63
CA GLU A 170 13.00 -15.20 -8.48
C GLU A 170 11.92 -14.33 -7.82
N PHE A 171 12.13 -13.00 -7.75
CA PHE A 171 11.09 -12.07 -7.32
C PHE A 171 9.83 -12.19 -8.19
N HIS A 172 9.98 -12.20 -9.52
CA HIS A 172 8.85 -12.33 -10.44
C HIS A 172 8.13 -13.68 -10.33
N GLU A 173 8.89 -14.76 -10.10
CA GLU A 173 8.30 -16.07 -9.84
C GLU A 173 7.49 -16.10 -8.55
N LEU A 174 8.02 -15.54 -7.46
CA LEU A 174 7.34 -15.43 -6.18
C LEU A 174 6.08 -14.57 -6.31
N ASP A 175 6.16 -13.45 -7.02
CA ASP A 175 5.05 -12.54 -7.27
C ASP A 175 3.89 -13.22 -8.00
N THR A 176 4.20 -13.98 -9.05
CA THR A 176 3.22 -14.75 -9.84
C THR A 176 2.53 -15.83 -9.01
N LYS A 177 3.22 -16.36 -7.99
CA LYS A 177 2.72 -17.44 -7.12
C LYS A 177 2.05 -16.91 -5.84
N ASP A 178 1.98 -15.60 -5.63
CA ASP A 178 1.60 -14.95 -4.36
C ASP A 178 2.47 -15.37 -3.16
N MET A 179 3.73 -15.71 -3.43
CA MET A 179 4.71 -16.23 -2.46
C MET A 179 5.73 -15.18 -2.01
N LEU A 180 5.49 -13.91 -2.36
CA LEU A 180 6.29 -12.79 -1.86
C LEU A 180 6.27 -12.72 -0.33
N PRO A 181 7.28 -12.09 0.30
CA PRO A 181 7.34 -11.97 1.74
C PRO A 181 6.04 -11.46 2.37
N GLY A 182 5.68 -12.05 3.52
CA GLY A 182 4.51 -11.68 4.29
C GLY A 182 3.16 -12.16 3.74
N SER A 183 3.13 -13.00 2.69
CA SER A 183 1.86 -13.50 2.13
C SER A 183 1.13 -14.53 2.99
N GLY A 184 1.81 -15.10 3.99
CA GLY A 184 1.28 -16.12 4.88
C GLY A 184 1.02 -17.48 4.23
N LEU A 185 1.44 -17.68 2.97
CA LEU A 185 1.37 -18.97 2.31
C LEU A 185 2.47 -19.92 2.82
N PRO A 186 2.24 -21.25 2.83
CA PRO A 186 3.26 -22.23 3.19
C PRO A 186 4.52 -22.06 2.34
N GLY A 187 5.67 -21.88 3.00
CA GLY A 187 6.96 -21.62 2.36
C GLY A 187 7.25 -20.15 2.02
N ALA A 188 6.27 -19.25 2.15
CA ALA A 188 6.51 -17.82 1.95
C ALA A 188 7.39 -17.28 3.08
N LYS A 189 8.34 -16.41 2.73
CA LYS A 189 9.23 -15.79 3.71
C LYS A 189 8.48 -14.71 4.48
N MET A 190 8.96 -14.40 5.68
CA MET A 190 8.48 -13.25 6.45
C MET A 190 9.36 -12.03 6.19
N PHE A 191 8.82 -10.83 6.38
CA PHE A 191 9.61 -9.60 6.41
C PHE A 191 10.53 -9.56 7.63
N GLY A 192 9.99 -9.92 8.80
CA GLY A 192 10.68 -9.86 10.09
C GLY A 192 10.66 -8.47 10.73
N LYS A 193 11.01 -8.43 12.02
CA LYS A 193 10.89 -7.23 12.88
C LYS A 193 11.77 -6.05 12.46
N GLU A 194 12.84 -6.31 11.71
CA GLU A 194 13.72 -5.27 11.17
C GLU A 194 13.02 -4.41 10.11
N PHE A 195 12.04 -4.99 9.40
CA PHE A 195 11.18 -4.27 8.46
C PHE A 195 9.90 -3.79 9.13
N LEU A 196 9.19 -4.71 9.80
CA LEU A 196 7.86 -4.47 10.35
C LEU A 196 7.82 -4.92 11.82
N ILE A 197 7.88 -3.98 12.76
CA ILE A 197 8.01 -4.26 14.21
C ILE A 197 6.87 -5.11 14.77
N ASP A 198 5.67 -4.93 14.25
CA ASP A 198 4.45 -5.64 14.64
C ASP A 198 3.72 -6.25 13.43
N GLY A 199 4.42 -6.38 12.30
CA GLY A 199 3.86 -6.88 11.04
C GLY A 199 3.06 -5.85 10.23
N LEU A 200 2.96 -4.59 10.69
CA LEU A 200 2.31 -3.49 9.96
C LEU A 200 3.09 -2.17 10.02
N HIS A 201 3.68 -1.84 11.18
CA HIS A 201 4.39 -0.59 11.39
C HIS A 201 5.91 -0.77 11.20
N PHE A 202 6.57 0.26 10.67
CA PHE A 202 8.02 0.32 10.60
C PHE A 202 8.63 0.64 11.97
N GLY A 203 9.74 -0.01 12.30
CA GLY A 203 10.48 0.23 13.53
C GLY A 203 11.36 1.48 13.50
N SER A 204 11.88 1.84 14.68
CA SER A 204 13.00 2.77 14.77
C SER A 204 14.23 2.10 14.15
N ARG A 205 14.88 2.74 13.17
CA ARG A 205 16.22 2.32 12.78
C ARG A 205 17.13 2.54 13.99
N VAL A 206 17.65 1.47 14.58
CA VAL A 206 18.73 1.60 15.56
C VAL A 206 19.96 1.96 14.72
N CYS A 207 20.27 3.25 14.67
CA CYS A 207 21.47 3.78 14.04
C CYS A 207 22.69 3.52 14.95
#